data_AF-A0A853CNZ8-F1
#
_entry.id   AF-A0A853CNZ8-F1
#
_cell.length_a   1.000
_cell.length_b   1.000
_cell.length_c   1.000
_cell.angle_alpha   90.00
_cell.angle_beta   90.00
_cell.angle_gamma   90.00
#
_symmetry.space_group_name_H-M   'P 1'
#
loop_
_entity.id
_entity.type
_entity.pdbx_description
1 polymer ?
#
loop_
_entity_poly.entity_id
_entity_poly.type
_entity_poly.pdbx_seq_one_letter_code
_entity_poly.pdbx_strand_id
1 'polypeptide(L)'
;MTMTSTTTSTASEAAQHFAAKLRFETDPSDVRAAQVAGERFVLIDSRGEAAWRQGRIAGAVHLPTADIAERAAGLVPRDQPVVVYCWGPGCNGSTRAALAFSLLGYQVRELIGGFEYWAREGLPVEDDNGPVTRSADPLTAPVDSISCAC
;
A
#
# COMPACT_ATOMS: atom_id res chain seq x y z
N MET A 1 9.66 -44.03 -22.86
CA MET A 1 10.23 -43.46 -21.62
C MET A 1 10.35 -41.96 -21.86
N THR A 2 9.31 -41.22 -21.49
CA THR A 2 9.08 -39.81 -21.89
C THR A 2 9.74 -38.89 -20.87
N MET A 3 10.82 -38.20 -21.27
CA MET A 3 11.41 -37.10 -20.51
C MET A 3 10.92 -35.77 -21.08
N THR A 4 9.85 -35.22 -20.51
CA THR A 4 9.35 -33.89 -20.89
C THR A 4 8.74 -33.11 -19.73
N SER A 5 8.96 -33.54 -18.47
CA SER A 5 8.20 -33.02 -17.31
C SER A 5 8.85 -31.86 -16.53
N THR A 6 10.00 -31.33 -16.96
CA THR A 6 10.77 -30.37 -16.13
C THR A 6 10.41 -28.89 -16.39
N THR A 7 9.88 -28.53 -17.56
CA THR A 7 9.53 -27.13 -17.87
C THR A 7 8.15 -26.70 -17.35
N THR A 8 7.23 -27.64 -17.17
CA THR A 8 5.89 -27.35 -16.63
C THR A 8 5.90 -27.08 -15.12
N SER A 9 6.86 -27.62 -14.35
CA SER A 9 6.90 -27.41 -12.90
C SER A 9 7.39 -26.00 -12.53
N THR A 10 8.39 -25.48 -13.23
CA THR A 10 8.97 -24.16 -12.93
C THR A 10 8.02 -23.00 -13.25
N ALA A 11 7.25 -23.12 -14.34
CA ALA A 11 6.22 -22.14 -14.69
C ALA A 11 5.08 -22.10 -13.65
N SER A 12 4.66 -23.27 -13.14
CA SER A 12 3.66 -23.36 -12.08
C SER A 12 4.18 -22.80 -10.74
N GLU A 13 5.43 -23.08 -10.39
CA GLU A 13 6.06 -22.55 -9.18
C GLU A 13 6.19 -21.02 -9.24
N ALA A 14 6.62 -20.48 -10.39
CA ALA A 14 6.68 -19.03 -10.60
C ALA A 14 5.30 -18.38 -10.45
N ALA A 15 4.26 -18.96 -11.06
CA ALA A 15 2.89 -18.46 -10.93
C ALA A 15 2.41 -18.47 -9.47
N GLN A 16 2.67 -19.55 -8.73
CA GLN A 16 2.31 -19.64 -7.30
C GLN A 16 3.05 -18.61 -6.45
N HIS A 17 4.34 -18.38 -6.74
CA HIS A 17 5.15 -17.37 -6.06
C HIS A 17 4.58 -15.97 -6.27
N PHE A 18 4.35 -15.54 -7.51
CA PHE A 18 3.84 -14.20 -7.79
C PHE A 18 2.40 -14.01 -7.32
N ALA A 19 1.55 -15.03 -7.44
CA ALA A 19 0.21 -15.00 -6.86
C ALA A 19 0.25 -14.89 -5.33
N ALA A 20 1.24 -15.49 -4.66
CA ALA A 20 1.42 -15.32 -3.22
C ALA A 20 1.88 -13.92 -2.86
N LYS A 21 2.82 -13.37 -3.61
CA LYS A 21 3.32 -12.01 -3.43
C LYS A 21 2.19 -10.98 -3.53
N LEU A 22 1.43 -11.00 -4.63
CA LEU A 22 0.32 -10.07 -4.91
C LEU A 22 -0.85 -10.16 -3.92
N ARG A 23 -0.94 -11.20 -3.08
CA ARG A 23 -1.95 -11.24 -2.01
C ARG A 23 -1.62 -10.35 -0.81
N PHE A 24 -0.35 -10.01 -0.62
CA PHE A 24 0.15 -9.29 0.56
C PHE A 24 0.68 -7.89 0.25
N GLU A 25 0.72 -7.51 -1.03
CA GLU A 25 1.12 -6.18 -1.49
C GLU A 25 0.05 -5.57 -2.40
N THR A 26 0.07 -4.24 -2.51
CA THR A 26 -0.73 -3.46 -3.47
C THR A 26 0.09 -2.24 -3.84
N ASP A 27 -0.05 -1.74 -5.08
CA ASP A 27 0.67 -0.56 -5.54
C ASP A 27 -0.20 0.72 -5.44
N PRO A 28 0.36 1.92 -5.69
CA PRO A 28 -0.40 3.17 -5.64
C PRO A 28 -1.58 3.21 -6.61
N SER A 29 -1.44 2.62 -7.79
CA SER A 29 -2.47 2.59 -8.83
C SER A 29 -3.69 1.77 -8.40
N ASP A 30 -3.47 0.57 -7.86
CA ASP A 30 -4.50 -0.30 -7.30
C ASP A 30 -5.27 0.40 -6.18
N VAL A 31 -4.55 1.00 -5.22
CA VAL A 31 -5.16 1.73 -4.10
C VAL A 31 -5.98 2.91 -4.62
N ARG A 32 -5.46 3.65 -5.60
CA ARG A 32 -6.19 4.76 -6.21
C ARG A 32 -7.44 4.29 -6.94
N ALA A 33 -7.35 3.21 -7.70
CA ALA A 33 -8.48 2.61 -8.40
C ALA A 33 -9.57 2.19 -7.41
N ALA A 34 -9.20 1.52 -6.32
CA ALA A 34 -10.10 1.13 -5.25
C ALA A 34 -10.79 2.34 -4.58
N GLN A 35 -10.05 3.43 -4.32
CA GLN A 35 -10.63 4.68 -3.81
C GLN A 35 -11.65 5.28 -4.78
N VAL A 36 -11.33 5.34 -6.07
CA VAL A 36 -12.23 5.88 -7.12
C VAL A 36 -13.48 5.02 -7.29
N ALA A 37 -13.33 3.70 -7.19
CA ALA A 37 -14.43 2.75 -7.24
C ALA A 37 -15.30 2.74 -5.96
N GLY A 38 -14.87 3.42 -4.89
CA GLY A 38 -15.58 3.45 -3.61
C GLY A 38 -15.51 2.11 -2.86
N GLU A 39 -14.47 1.31 -3.10
CA GLU A 39 -14.23 0.08 -2.36
C GLU A 39 -13.97 0.38 -0.88
N ARG A 40 -14.42 -0.51 0.01
CA ARG A 40 -14.28 -0.34 1.45
C ARG A 40 -12.98 -0.99 1.93
N PHE A 41 -12.04 -0.17 2.37
CA PHE A 41 -10.81 -0.58 3.05
C PHE A 41 -10.33 0.56 3.96
N VAL A 42 -9.42 0.26 4.88
CA VAL A 42 -8.79 1.26 5.74
C VAL A 42 -7.34 1.45 5.31
N LEU A 43 -7.01 2.65 4.83
CA LEU A 43 -5.65 3.05 4.51
C LEU A 43 -4.97 3.60 5.76
N ILE A 44 -3.83 3.03 6.15
CA ILE A 44 -3.12 3.34 7.38
C ILE A 44 -1.77 3.98 7.07
N ASP A 45 -1.58 5.20 7.58
CA ASP A 45 -0.26 5.82 7.67
C ASP A 45 0.44 5.34 8.95
N SER A 46 1.46 4.51 8.79
CA SER A 46 2.20 3.94 9.92
C SER A 46 3.37 4.80 10.38
N ARG A 47 3.57 5.98 9.78
CA ARG A 47 4.67 6.90 10.10
C ARG A 47 4.36 7.71 11.36
N GLY A 48 5.39 8.36 11.92
CA GLY A 48 5.25 9.21 13.10
C GLY A 48 4.46 10.49 12.84
N GLU A 49 4.06 11.15 13.93
CA GLU A 49 3.27 12.40 13.95
C GLU A 49 3.83 13.49 13.02
N ALA A 50 5.14 13.74 13.05
CA ALA A 50 5.75 14.78 12.22
C ALA A 50 5.55 14.51 10.72
N ALA A 51 5.65 13.24 10.29
CA ALA A 51 5.43 12.84 8.91
C ALA A 51 3.96 13.00 8.51
N TRP A 52 3.04 12.58 9.40
CA TRP A 52 1.60 12.71 9.21
C TRP A 52 1.16 14.16 9.00
N ARG A 53 1.71 15.09 9.80
CA ARG A 53 1.43 16.53 9.70
C ARG A 53 2.01 17.16 8.44
N GLN A 54 3.20 16.70 8.04
CA GLN A 54 3.89 17.20 6.86
C GLN A 54 3.17 16.82 5.57
N GLY A 55 2.57 15.64 5.51
CA GLY A 55 1.80 15.21 4.35
C GLY A 55 1.50 13.71 4.38
N ARG A 56 0.31 13.34 3.93
CA ARG A 56 -0.28 12.01 4.03
C ARG A 56 -1.15 11.72 2.82
N ILE A 57 -1.42 10.44 2.56
CA ILE A 57 -2.37 10.06 1.50
C ILE A 57 -3.76 10.53 1.92
N ALA A 58 -4.50 11.17 1.01
CA ALA A 58 -5.85 11.64 1.29
C ALA A 58 -6.76 10.47 1.70
N GLY A 59 -7.49 10.64 2.81
CA GLY A 59 -8.37 9.61 3.37
C GLY A 59 -7.66 8.51 4.19
N ALA A 60 -6.35 8.62 4.43
CA ALA A 60 -5.65 7.73 5.35
C ALA A 60 -6.08 7.96 6.81
N VAL A 61 -5.84 6.97 7.66
CA VAL A 61 -5.96 7.04 9.13
C VAL A 61 -4.56 6.96 9.72
N HIS A 62 -4.25 7.85 10.65
CA HIS A 62 -2.96 7.84 11.33
C HIS A 62 -2.92 6.77 12.42
N LEU A 63 -2.02 5.81 12.25
CA LEU A 63 -1.76 4.80 13.27
C LEU A 63 -0.30 4.36 13.20
N PRO A 64 0.60 5.02 13.94
CA PRO A 64 2.01 4.67 13.99
C PRO A 64 2.23 3.18 14.29
N THR A 65 3.25 2.57 13.71
CA THR A 65 3.50 1.12 13.86
C THR A 65 3.52 0.64 15.32
N ALA A 66 4.09 1.43 16.23
CA ALA A 66 4.20 1.10 17.65
C ALA A 66 2.82 1.01 18.36
N ASP A 67 1.82 1.71 17.82
CA ASP A 67 0.51 1.87 18.43
C ASP A 67 -0.52 0.84 17.93
N ILE A 68 -0.20 0.11 16.87
CA ILE A 68 -1.13 -0.81 16.19
C ILE A 68 -1.70 -1.85 17.17
N ALA A 69 -0.84 -2.45 17.99
CA ALA A 69 -1.23 -3.50 18.93
C ALA A 69 -2.34 -3.05 19.89
N GLU A 70 -2.31 -1.78 20.31
CA GLU A 70 -3.22 -1.24 21.31
C GLU A 70 -4.43 -0.53 20.68
N ARG A 71 -4.24 0.17 19.58
CA ARG A 71 -5.24 1.12 19.03
C ARG A 71 -5.99 0.60 17.81
N ALA A 72 -5.51 -0.45 17.12
CA ALA A 72 -6.15 -0.91 15.87
C ALA A 72 -7.62 -1.30 16.05
N ALA A 73 -7.97 -1.99 17.14
CA ALA A 73 -9.34 -2.46 17.39
C ALA A 73 -10.38 -1.33 17.53
N GLY A 74 -9.96 -0.12 17.89
CA GLY A 74 -10.84 1.05 17.98
C GLY A 74 -10.93 1.88 16.69
N LEU A 75 -10.02 1.65 15.74
CA LEU A 75 -9.89 2.46 14.52
C LEU A 75 -10.24 1.69 13.24
N VAL A 76 -10.09 0.37 13.26
CA VAL A 76 -10.19 -0.48 12.07
C VAL A 76 -11.27 -1.54 12.29
N PRO A 77 -12.37 -1.52 11.51
CA PRO A 77 -13.37 -2.58 11.53
C PRO A 77 -12.76 -3.93 11.13
N ARG A 78 -13.15 -5.00 11.82
CA ARG A 78 -12.60 -6.36 11.60
C ARG A 78 -12.94 -6.96 10.23
N ASP A 79 -14.01 -6.49 9.61
CA ASP A 79 -14.52 -6.96 8.33
C ASP A 79 -13.96 -6.17 7.14
N GLN A 80 -13.10 -5.17 7.37
CA GLN A 80 -12.51 -4.35 6.31
C GLN A 80 -11.03 -4.71 6.07
N PRO A 81 -10.61 -4.83 4.80
CA PRO A 81 -9.20 -4.92 4.45
C PRO A 81 -8.43 -3.70 4.92
N VAL A 82 -7.17 -3.90 5.28
CA VAL A 82 -6.23 -2.86 5.66
C VAL A 82 -5.15 -2.72 4.60
N VAL A 83 -4.82 -1.49 4.24
CA VAL A 83 -3.62 -1.17 3.45
C VAL A 83 -2.72 -0.30 4.31
N VAL A 84 -1.48 -0.71 4.55
CA VAL A 84 -0.53 0.05 5.36
C VAL A 84 0.58 0.64 4.49
N TYR A 85 1.05 1.85 4.81
CA TYR A 85 2.18 2.46 4.12
C TYR A 85 3.19 3.12 5.07
N CYS A 86 4.44 3.19 4.62
CA CYS A 86 5.51 4.01 5.22
C CYS A 86 6.01 5.03 4.16
N TRP A 87 7.23 5.56 4.33
CA TRP A 87 7.85 6.52 3.43
C TRP A 87 7.99 6.02 2.00
N GLY A 88 8.57 4.84 1.80
CA GLY A 88 8.84 4.34 0.46
C GLY A 88 9.70 3.08 0.49
N PRO A 89 10.30 2.66 -0.65
CA PRO A 89 11.03 1.40 -0.77
C PRO A 89 12.22 1.25 0.21
N GLY A 90 12.78 2.37 0.68
CA GLY A 90 13.84 2.37 1.69
C GLY A 90 13.36 2.17 3.15
N CYS A 91 12.06 1.94 3.38
CA CYS A 91 11.48 1.80 4.72
C CYS A 91 10.81 0.42 4.93
N ASN A 92 11.23 -0.31 5.96
CA ASN A 92 10.56 -1.56 6.40
C ASN A 92 9.32 -1.31 7.29
N GLY A 93 8.87 -0.06 7.41
CA GLY A 93 7.78 0.34 8.31
C GLY A 93 6.43 -0.24 7.89
N SER A 94 6.15 -0.29 6.58
CA SER A 94 4.93 -0.89 6.04
C SER A 94 4.89 -2.38 6.36
N THR A 95 5.98 -3.10 6.13
CA THR A 95 6.08 -4.54 6.42
C THR A 95 5.91 -4.82 7.92
N ARG A 96 6.52 -4.01 8.80
CA ARG A 96 6.34 -4.14 10.26
C ARG A 96 4.90 -3.86 10.69
N ALA A 97 4.26 -2.85 10.08
CA ALA A 97 2.86 -2.55 10.34
C ALA A 97 1.93 -3.68 9.86
N ALA A 98 2.17 -4.22 8.66
CA ALA A 98 1.41 -5.34 8.11
C ALA A 98 1.54 -6.58 8.99
N LEU A 99 2.75 -6.87 9.51
CA LEU A 99 2.95 -7.94 10.48
C LEU A 99 2.13 -7.71 11.75
N ALA A 100 2.15 -6.50 12.33
CA ALA A 100 1.38 -6.18 13.52
C ALA A 100 -0.13 -6.38 13.31
N PHE A 101 -0.68 -5.90 12.18
CA PHE A 101 -2.08 -6.14 11.83
C PHE A 101 -2.40 -7.62 11.60
N SER A 102 -1.50 -8.36 10.97
CA SER A 102 -1.65 -9.81 10.73
C SER A 102 -1.70 -10.60 12.03
N LEU A 103 -0.84 -10.27 13.01
CA LEU A 103 -0.84 -10.89 14.34
C LEU A 103 -2.13 -10.62 15.11
N LEU A 104 -2.79 -9.50 14.83
CA LEU A 104 -4.12 -9.18 15.37
C LEU A 104 -5.26 -9.85 14.58
N GLY A 105 -4.98 -10.55 13.47
CA GLY A 105 -5.96 -11.25 12.64
C GLY A 105 -6.67 -10.39 11.59
N TYR A 106 -6.13 -9.21 11.24
CA TYR A 106 -6.67 -8.41 10.13
C TYR A 106 -6.22 -8.95 8.77
N GLN A 107 -7.07 -8.79 7.77
CA GLN A 107 -6.66 -8.89 6.37
C GLN A 107 -5.88 -7.62 6.03
N VAL A 108 -4.61 -7.75 5.68
CA VAL A 108 -3.74 -6.60 5.45
C VAL A 108 -2.82 -6.80 4.24
N ARG A 109 -2.60 -5.72 3.49
CA ARG A 109 -1.59 -5.60 2.45
C ARG A 109 -0.68 -4.41 2.75
N GLU A 110 0.58 -4.48 2.33
CA GLU A 110 1.44 -3.31 2.31
C GLU A 110 1.38 -2.57 0.98
N LEU A 111 1.37 -1.24 1.04
CA LEU A 111 1.47 -0.37 -0.12
C LEU A 111 2.95 -0.24 -0.52
N ILE A 112 3.34 -0.94 -1.59
CA ILE A 112 4.69 -0.83 -2.15
C ILE A 112 4.90 0.56 -2.75
N GLY A 113 6.14 1.05 -2.71
CA GLY A 113 6.45 2.43 -3.10
C GLY A 113 6.09 3.49 -2.03
N GLY A 114 5.18 3.18 -1.11
CA GLY A 114 4.82 4.02 0.03
C GLY A 114 4.33 5.42 -0.35
N PHE A 115 4.45 6.36 0.59
CA PHE A 115 4.07 7.77 0.36
C PHE A 115 4.91 8.44 -0.75
N GLU A 116 6.17 8.02 -0.91
CA GLU A 116 7.08 8.57 -1.92
C GLU A 116 6.53 8.38 -3.33
N TYR A 117 6.24 7.15 -3.73
CA TYR A 117 5.74 6.88 -5.08
C TYR A 117 4.32 7.40 -5.28
N TRP A 118 3.47 7.33 -4.25
CA TRP A 118 2.16 7.97 -4.28
C TRP A 118 2.25 9.46 -4.63
N ALA A 119 3.13 10.21 -3.96
CA ALA A 119 3.30 11.63 -4.20
C ALA A 119 3.98 11.93 -5.54
N ARG A 120 4.92 11.08 -5.99
CA ARG A 120 5.57 11.18 -7.30
C ARG A 120 4.61 10.91 -8.46
N GLU A 121 3.60 10.08 -8.26
CA GLU A 121 2.55 9.86 -9.26
C GLU A 121 1.51 11.01 -9.31
N GLY A 122 1.66 12.04 -8.45
CA GLY A 122 0.73 13.17 -8.39
C GLY A 122 -0.64 12.78 -7.81
N LEU A 123 -0.72 11.65 -7.09
CA LEU A 123 -1.96 11.18 -6.49
C LEU A 123 -2.38 12.06 -5.30
N PRO A 124 -3.68 12.06 -4.92
CA PRO A 124 -4.20 12.96 -3.90
C PRO A 124 -3.50 12.81 -2.54
N VAL A 125 -2.97 13.92 -2.04
CA VAL A 125 -2.33 14.04 -0.73
C VAL A 125 -2.94 15.21 0.03
N GLU A 126 -2.82 15.20 1.35
CA GLU A 126 -3.24 16.27 2.23
C GLU A 126 -2.19 16.50 3.34
N ASP A 127 -2.22 17.66 3.97
CA ASP A 127 -1.44 18.01 5.15
C ASP A 127 -2.36 18.68 6.21
N ASP A 128 -1.79 19.25 7.28
CA ASP A 128 -2.58 19.94 8.31
C ASP A 128 -3.34 21.19 7.80
N ASN A 129 -2.99 21.70 6.62
CA ASN A 129 -3.65 22.83 5.96
C ASN A 129 -4.68 22.40 4.90
N GLY A 130 -4.81 21.10 4.62
CA GLY A 130 -5.79 20.54 3.70
C GLY A 130 -5.17 19.85 2.48
N PRO A 131 -5.91 19.76 1.35
CA PRO A 131 -5.43 19.08 0.15
C PRO A 131 -4.19 19.75 -0.45
N VAL A 132 -3.20 18.94 -0.85
CA VAL A 132 -1.98 19.38 -1.50
C VAL A 132 -1.99 18.93 -2.96
N THR A 133 -1.86 19.87 -3.89
CA THR A 133 -1.77 19.57 -5.32
C THR A 133 -0.31 19.36 -5.74
N ARG A 134 -0.01 18.25 -6.39
CA ARG A 134 1.29 17.96 -7.00
C ARG A 134 1.09 17.45 -8.42
N SER A 135 1.93 17.90 -9.34
CA SER A 135 2.04 17.23 -10.64
C SER A 135 2.82 15.94 -10.49
N ALA A 136 2.53 14.96 -11.36
CA ALA A 136 3.34 13.76 -11.48
C ALA A 136 4.80 14.14 -11.81
N ASP A 137 5.75 13.44 -11.18
CA ASP A 137 7.18 13.55 -11.46
C ASP A 137 7.45 12.88 -12.82
N PRO A 138 7.84 13.65 -13.86
CA PRO A 138 8.01 13.15 -15.21
C PRO A 138 9.12 12.10 -15.35
N LEU A 139 10.02 11.98 -14.37
CA LEU A 139 11.06 10.96 -14.37
C LEU A 139 10.51 9.58 -13.97
N THR A 140 9.45 9.56 -13.17
CA THR A 140 8.96 8.33 -12.51
C THR A 140 7.51 7.98 -12.83
N ALA A 141 6.76 8.89 -13.45
CA ALA A 141 5.37 8.68 -13.83
C ALA A 141 5.03 9.41 -15.15
N PRO A 142 4.18 8.85 -16.03
CA PRO A 142 3.66 9.55 -17.19
C PRO A 142 2.89 10.81 -16.78
N VAL A 143 3.23 11.97 -17.34
CA VAL A 143 2.55 13.24 -17.02
C VAL A 143 1.20 13.40 -17.72
N ASP A 144 0.98 12.67 -18.81
CA ASP A 144 -0.23 12.76 -19.64
C ASP A 144 -1.29 11.70 -19.28
N SER A 145 -1.02 10.78 -18.34
CA SER A 145 -1.99 9.77 -17.89
C SER A 145 -1.80 9.36 -16.42
N ILE A 146 -2.87 9.41 -15.62
CA ILE A 146 -2.91 8.99 -14.20
C ILE A 146 -2.96 7.44 -14.05
N SER A 147 -2.79 6.69 -15.14
CA SER A 147 -2.82 5.23 -15.11
C SER A 147 -1.39 4.69 -15.20
N CYS A 148 -0.99 3.89 -14.22
CA CYS A 148 0.00 2.84 -14.48
C CYS A 148 -0.63 1.93 -15.54
N ALA A 149 -0.15 1.98 -16.78
CA ALA A 149 -0.66 1.16 -17.88
C ALA A 149 -0.12 -0.29 -17.83
N CYS A 150 0.18 -0.79 -16.63
CA CYS A 150 0.84 -2.05 -16.35
C CYS A 150 -0.16 -3.15 -16.00
#